data_AF-A0A016VPV6-F1
#
_entry.id   AF-A0A016VPV6-F1
#
_cell.length_a   1.000
_cell.length_b   1.000
_cell.length_c   1.000
_cell.angle_alpha   90.00
_cell.angle_beta   90.00
_cell.angle_gamma   90.00
#
_symmetry.space_group_name_H-M   'P 1'
#
loop_
_entity.id
_entity.type
_entity.pdbx_description
1 polymer ?
#
loop_
_entity_poly.entity_id
_entity_poly.type
_entity_poly.pdbx_seq_one_letter_code
_entity_poly.pdbx_strand_id
1 'polypeptide(L)'
;MDQVEAQDGIDGICQICGSPGAQIHYRAMACGSCKVFFVRSIKRSIPFVCHNNGTCVVSKETRKGCKACRFMRCLQANMTEEDVGRLKKRSTNNSCNSVVPYLSAAEIEVKLNELYDALSVGIHFARDLENAPKALDYARTLVRIERLCENPEAARSNFNYSLDVSLAEALERPQLCCARTAIGWDQDEFIEADNLLDILKQIYCRTVTLFADFASACPELLMLEPKDKLSVCSTNYCGVVLFTLMYNGYLTNCDGMLFPHGFKYSLSKTKDDHDFNEFLQNLIDYLHRHVVRVFRKTQITLEEYSFLKTLILFSGVMPLTDAGNEIVLRARRKYAALLSEYIATTRSDLTAEEQMERLTLLFSTIPHMMHASEYDNAYCGKMVMMNMGNLSGTLSYDLHIRKF
;
A
#
# COMPACT_ATOMS: atom_id res chain seq x y z
N MET A 1 38.72 21.72 -48.18
CA MET A 1 39.47 20.45 -48.24
C MET A 1 40.01 20.22 -46.85
N ASP A 2 39.61 19.24 -46.06
CA ASP A 2 38.73 18.10 -46.29
C ASP A 2 38.16 17.70 -44.91
N GLN A 3 36.83 17.65 -44.81
CA GLN A 3 36.01 16.43 -44.71
C GLN A 3 35.97 15.85 -43.29
N VAL A 4 34.88 16.17 -42.60
CA VAL A 4 34.34 15.41 -41.47
C VAL A 4 33.80 14.12 -42.05
N GLU A 5 34.48 13.00 -41.81
CA GLU A 5 34.01 11.68 -42.23
C GLU A 5 32.72 11.31 -41.49
N ALA A 6 31.67 11.06 -42.29
CA ALA A 6 30.46 10.39 -41.89
C ALA A 6 30.77 8.91 -41.59
N GLN A 7 30.32 8.41 -40.44
CA GLN A 7 30.19 6.98 -40.21
C GLN A 7 28.71 6.61 -40.28
N ASP A 8 28.30 6.18 -41.48
CA ASP A 8 27.11 5.37 -41.72
C ASP A 8 27.38 3.92 -41.28
N GLY A 9 26.36 3.24 -40.76
CA GLY A 9 26.28 1.78 -40.88
C GLY A 9 26.12 0.94 -39.61
N ILE A 10 25.17 1.25 -38.74
CA ILE A 10 24.43 0.19 -38.04
C ILE A 10 22.96 0.41 -38.38
N ASP A 11 22.40 -0.44 -39.24
CA ASP A 11 20.96 -0.52 -39.50
C ASP A 11 20.25 -0.93 -38.21
N GLY A 12 20.04 0.04 -37.33
CA GLY A 12 19.34 -0.17 -36.07
C GLY A 12 17.89 -0.54 -36.34
N ILE A 13 17.44 -1.66 -35.81
CA ILE A 13 16.03 -2.02 -35.78
C ILE A 13 15.41 -1.44 -34.51
N CYS A 14 14.29 -0.74 -34.65
CA CYS A 14 13.57 -0.16 -33.52
C CYS A 14 13.06 -1.27 -32.58
N GLN A 15 13.55 -1.32 -31.35
CA GLN A 15 13.15 -2.31 -30.33
C GLN A 15 11.66 -2.23 -29.95
N ILE A 16 10.99 -1.10 -30.26
CA ILE A 16 9.58 -0.90 -29.95
C ILE A 16 8.67 -1.47 -31.05
N CYS A 17 8.97 -1.18 -32.31
CA CYS A 17 8.05 -1.44 -33.44
C CYS A 17 8.70 -2.10 -34.67
N GLY A 18 9.98 -2.47 -34.60
CA GLY A 18 10.68 -3.16 -35.69
C GLY A 18 11.02 -2.29 -36.92
N SER A 19 10.72 -0.98 -36.91
CA SER A 19 11.08 -0.10 -38.04
C SER A 19 12.60 -0.02 -38.23
N PRO A 20 13.11 -0.11 -39.47
CA PRO A 20 14.53 0.09 -39.78
C PRO A 20 14.94 1.56 -39.62
N GLY A 21 16.24 1.82 -39.61
CA GLY A 21 16.81 3.16 -39.47
C GLY A 21 16.60 3.77 -38.08
N ALA A 22 16.55 2.93 -37.04
CA ALA A 22 16.48 3.36 -35.65
C ALA A 22 17.85 3.82 -35.15
N GLN A 23 17.84 4.75 -34.20
CA GLN A 23 19.02 5.24 -33.50
C GLN A 23 18.76 5.21 -32.00
N ILE A 24 19.80 5.39 -31.19
CA ILE A 24 19.65 5.42 -29.73
C ILE A 24 18.91 6.70 -29.32
N HIS A 25 17.74 6.52 -28.70
CA HIS A 25 16.94 7.59 -28.13
C HIS A 25 16.47 7.17 -26.74
N TYR A 26 16.75 7.97 -25.72
CA TYR A 26 16.37 7.67 -24.34
C TYR A 26 16.82 6.26 -23.94
N ARG A 27 18.09 5.92 -24.17
CA ARG A 27 18.73 4.62 -23.86
C ARG A 27 18.21 3.39 -24.63
N ALA A 28 17.26 3.57 -25.56
CA ALA A 28 16.71 2.50 -26.37
C ALA A 28 17.00 2.69 -27.86
N MET A 29 17.19 1.61 -28.62
CA MET A 29 17.28 1.67 -30.08
C MET A 29 15.86 1.91 -30.64
N ALA A 30 15.56 3.13 -31.09
CA ALA A 30 14.21 3.52 -31.45
C ALA A 30 14.11 4.41 -32.69
N CYS A 31 13.07 4.20 -33.49
CA CYS A 31 12.77 5.07 -34.62
C CYS A 31 12.22 6.43 -34.15
N GLY A 32 12.35 7.47 -35.00
CA GLY A 32 11.89 8.82 -34.69
C GLY A 32 10.42 8.92 -34.27
N SER A 33 9.55 8.04 -34.79
CA SER A 33 8.14 8.03 -34.38
C SER A 33 7.92 7.54 -32.94
N CYS A 34 8.70 6.55 -32.48
CA CYS A 34 8.62 6.03 -31.11
C CYS A 34 9.27 6.99 -30.12
N LYS A 35 10.35 7.68 -30.52
CA LYS A 35 10.92 8.82 -29.78
C LYS A 35 9.87 9.89 -29.50
N VAL A 36 9.22 10.44 -30.54
CA VAL A 36 8.23 11.51 -30.38
C VAL A 36 7.01 11.02 -29.61
N PHE A 37 6.57 9.79 -29.86
CA PHE A 37 5.48 9.17 -29.11
C PHE A 37 5.80 9.09 -27.62
N PHE A 38 6.99 8.61 -27.24
CA PHE A 38 7.41 8.49 -25.84
C PHE A 38 7.40 9.84 -25.12
N VAL A 39 8.04 10.87 -25.69
CA VAL A 39 8.05 12.23 -25.13
C VAL A 39 6.65 12.81 -24.93
N ARG A 40 5.76 12.63 -25.93
CA ARG A 40 4.37 13.11 -25.84
C ARG A 40 3.56 12.36 -24.80
N SER A 41 3.87 11.08 -24.58
CA SER A 41 3.18 10.23 -23.62
C SER A 41 3.56 10.63 -22.20
N ILE A 42 4.85 10.84 -21.95
CA ILE A 42 5.38 11.37 -20.68
C ILE A 42 4.78 12.75 -20.37
N LYS A 43 4.82 13.71 -21.31
CA LYS A 43 4.34 15.07 -21.08
C LYS A 43 2.83 15.21 -20.88
N ARG A 44 2.03 14.24 -21.35
CA ARG A 44 0.57 14.35 -21.30
C ARG A 44 -0.01 13.80 -19.99
N SER A 45 0.73 13.02 -19.21
CA SER A 45 0.29 12.42 -17.95
C SER A 45 -1.10 11.74 -18.01
N ILE A 46 -1.52 11.29 -19.20
CA ILE A 46 -2.78 10.58 -19.43
C ILE A 46 -2.44 9.12 -19.72
N PRO A 47 -2.92 8.16 -18.92
CA PRO A 47 -2.64 6.74 -19.14
C PRO A 47 -3.29 6.24 -20.44
N PHE A 48 -2.66 5.25 -21.07
CA PHE A 48 -3.23 4.59 -22.23
C PHE A 48 -3.85 3.26 -21.81
N VAL A 49 -5.07 2.99 -22.27
CA VAL A 49 -5.78 1.72 -22.01
C VAL A 49 -5.60 0.77 -23.19
N CYS A 50 -5.34 -0.51 -22.89
CA CYS A 50 -5.31 -1.59 -23.87
C CYS A 50 -6.62 -2.39 -23.79
N HIS A 51 -7.33 -2.55 -24.91
CA HIS A 51 -8.56 -3.36 -24.97
C HIS A 51 -8.31 -4.85 -25.25
N ASN A 52 -7.04 -5.26 -25.37
CA ASN A 52 -6.66 -6.65 -25.66
C ASN A 52 -5.63 -7.18 -24.63
N ASN A 53 -5.81 -6.78 -23.38
CA ASN A 53 -5.07 -7.29 -22.22
C ASN A 53 -3.53 -7.24 -22.34
N GLY A 54 -2.99 -6.17 -22.94
CA GLY A 54 -1.54 -5.99 -23.10
C GLY A 54 -0.87 -6.84 -24.18
N THR A 55 -1.62 -7.62 -24.96
CA THR A 55 -1.09 -8.58 -25.94
C THR A 55 -1.00 -8.06 -27.38
N CYS A 56 -1.30 -6.77 -27.62
CA CYS A 56 -1.29 -6.22 -28.98
C CYS A 56 0.10 -6.26 -29.61
N VAL A 57 0.21 -6.80 -30.83
CA VAL A 57 1.44 -6.77 -31.61
C VAL A 57 1.74 -5.33 -32.05
N VAL A 58 2.91 -4.82 -31.69
CA VAL A 58 3.39 -3.48 -32.09
C VAL A 58 4.43 -3.62 -33.20
N SER A 59 4.05 -3.33 -34.44
CA SER A 59 4.91 -3.25 -35.63
C SER A 59 4.92 -1.83 -36.23
N LYS A 60 5.70 -1.58 -37.27
CA LYS A 60 5.73 -0.28 -37.98
C LYS A 60 4.34 0.13 -38.48
N GLU A 61 3.52 -0.84 -38.87
CA GLU A 61 2.16 -0.71 -39.39
C GLU A 61 1.13 -0.59 -38.24
N THR A 62 1.24 -1.43 -37.21
CA THR A 62 0.22 -1.54 -36.15
C THR A 62 0.46 -0.65 -34.93
N ARG A 63 1.64 -0.01 -34.81
CA ARG A 63 2.00 0.87 -33.65
C ARG A 63 1.04 2.03 -33.38
N LYS A 64 0.09 2.34 -34.26
CA LYS A 64 -0.94 3.35 -33.98
C LYS A 64 -2.19 2.77 -33.32
N GLY A 65 -2.41 1.45 -33.41
CA GLY A 65 -3.63 0.78 -32.96
C GLY A 65 -3.76 0.68 -31.44
N CYS A 66 -2.67 0.43 -30.72
CA CYS A 66 -2.69 0.40 -29.25
C CYS A 66 -1.56 1.25 -28.66
N LYS A 67 -1.92 2.43 -28.14
CA LYS A 67 -0.97 3.35 -27.49
C LYS A 67 -0.40 2.75 -26.21
N ALA A 68 -1.19 1.95 -25.49
CA ALA A 68 -0.77 1.30 -24.24
C ALA A 68 0.33 0.27 -24.47
N CYS A 69 0.14 -0.69 -25.36
CA CYS A 69 1.16 -1.70 -25.68
C CYS A 69 2.42 -1.07 -26.30
N ARG A 70 2.25 -0.01 -27.10
CA ARG A 70 3.38 0.74 -27.64
C ARG A 70 4.18 1.45 -26.55
N PHE A 71 3.51 2.07 -25.59
CA PHE A 71 4.18 2.76 -24.48
C PHE A 71 4.86 1.77 -23.54
N MET A 72 4.19 0.65 -23.23
CA MET A 72 4.78 -0.46 -22.50
C MET A 72 6.06 -0.99 -23.17
N ARG A 73 6.06 -1.17 -24.50
CA ARG A 73 7.27 -1.52 -25.26
C ARG A 73 8.38 -0.46 -25.16
N CYS A 74 8.05 0.83 -25.06
CA CYS A 74 9.06 1.86 -24.81
C CYS A 74 9.72 1.68 -23.44
N LEU A 75 8.93 1.43 -22.40
CA LEU A 75 9.42 1.20 -21.04
C LEU A 75 10.26 -0.09 -20.96
N GLN A 76 9.81 -1.18 -21.59
CA GLN A 76 10.56 -2.44 -21.69
C GLN A 76 11.90 -2.30 -22.43
N ALA A 77 11.98 -1.35 -23.36
CA ALA A 77 13.22 -1.01 -24.05
C ALA A 77 14.13 -0.07 -23.21
N ASN A 78 13.80 0.15 -21.93
CA ASN A 78 14.49 1.05 -21.00
C ASN A 78 14.43 2.54 -21.37
N MET A 79 13.39 2.98 -22.11
CA MET A 79 13.12 4.41 -22.21
C MET A 79 12.59 4.95 -20.90
N THR A 80 13.29 5.92 -20.30
CA THR A 80 12.91 6.49 -19.01
C THR A 80 12.43 7.94 -19.13
N GLU A 81 11.48 8.32 -18.27
CA GLU A 81 11.03 9.71 -18.12
C GLU A 81 12.19 10.65 -17.75
N GLU A 82 13.13 10.16 -16.93
CA GLU A 82 14.35 10.87 -16.56
C GLU A 82 15.17 11.29 -17.78
N ASP A 83 15.26 10.46 -18.82
CA ASP A 83 16.01 10.81 -20.03
C ASP A 83 15.31 11.88 -20.89
N VAL A 84 14.00 12.06 -20.71
CA VAL A 84 13.25 13.19 -21.30
C VAL A 84 13.49 14.48 -20.52
N GLY A 85 13.69 14.40 -19.20
CA GLY A 85 14.01 15.51 -18.29
C GLY A 85 15.49 15.88 -18.17
N ARG A 86 16.42 14.97 -18.49
CA ARG A 86 17.89 15.08 -18.31
C ARG A 86 18.60 16.17 -19.14
N LEU A 87 17.89 16.95 -19.96
CA LEU A 87 18.47 18.17 -20.54
C LEU A 87 18.60 19.33 -19.53
N LYS A 88 18.11 19.20 -18.30
CA LYS A 88 18.48 20.13 -17.21
C LYS A 88 18.75 19.40 -15.89
N LYS A 89 20.03 19.41 -15.54
CA LYS A 89 20.66 19.16 -14.23
C LYS A 89 21.19 17.74 -13.95
N ARG A 90 22.49 17.74 -13.67
CA ARG A 90 23.40 16.66 -13.32
C ARG A 90 23.03 16.01 -11.99
N SER A 91 23.07 14.67 -11.99
CA SER A 91 23.62 13.76 -10.99
C SER A 91 23.36 14.02 -9.50
N THR A 92 22.54 13.14 -8.91
CA THR A 92 22.98 12.28 -7.81
C THR A 92 22.34 10.90 -7.99
N ASN A 93 23.19 9.88 -8.17
CA ASN A 93 22.81 8.47 -8.21
C ASN A 93 22.20 8.06 -6.86
N ASN A 94 21.04 7.41 -6.90
CA ASN A 94 20.67 6.35 -5.96
C ASN A 94 19.72 5.41 -6.70
N SER A 95 20.23 4.23 -7.05
CA SER A 95 19.50 3.15 -7.69
C SER A 95 18.69 2.42 -6.62
N CYS A 96 17.36 2.61 -6.55
CA CYS A 96 16.47 1.66 -5.90
C CYS A 96 15.70 0.87 -6.97
N ASN A 97 15.93 -0.43 -7.03
CA ASN A 97 15.18 -1.35 -7.89
C ASN A 97 13.86 -1.71 -7.20
N SER A 98 12.97 -0.72 -7.03
CA SER A 98 11.60 -0.96 -6.58
C SER A 98 10.82 -1.69 -7.68
N VAL A 99 10.38 -2.91 -7.41
CA VAL A 99 9.56 -3.73 -8.33
C VAL A 99 8.08 -3.37 -8.25
N VAL A 100 7.66 -2.60 -7.24
CA VAL A 100 6.27 -2.15 -7.08
C VAL A 100 5.98 -1.06 -8.12
N PRO A 101 5.11 -1.31 -9.12
CA PRO A 101 4.53 -0.23 -9.90
C PRO A 101 3.78 0.65 -8.90
N TYR A 102 3.91 1.98 -9.02
CA TYR A 102 2.94 2.88 -8.40
C TYR A 102 1.55 2.33 -8.73
N LEU A 103 0.79 1.86 -7.73
CA LEU A 103 -0.58 1.40 -7.93
C LEU A 103 -1.34 2.58 -8.49
N SER A 104 -1.42 2.65 -9.82
CA SER A 104 -2.09 3.76 -10.46
C SER A 104 -3.56 3.62 -10.15
N ALA A 105 -4.26 4.73 -9.96
CA ALA A 105 -5.72 4.71 -9.88
C ALA A 105 -6.32 3.88 -11.05
N ALA A 106 -5.66 3.88 -12.21
CA ALA A 106 -6.00 3.07 -13.38
C ALA A 106 -5.82 1.54 -13.20
N GLU A 107 -4.87 1.06 -12.39
CA GLU A 107 -4.71 -0.38 -12.07
C GLU A 107 -5.72 -0.84 -11.00
N ILE A 108 -6.17 0.08 -10.14
CA ILE A 108 -7.31 -0.10 -9.23
C ILE A 108 -8.65 -0.02 -10.01
N GLU A 109 -8.73 0.80 -11.07
CA GLU A 109 -9.93 1.01 -11.90
C GLU A 109 -10.36 -0.22 -12.69
N VAL A 110 -9.45 -1.12 -13.07
CA VAL A 110 -9.76 -2.22 -14.02
C VAL A 110 -10.62 -3.35 -13.41
N LYS A 111 -11.03 -3.26 -12.14
CA LYS A 111 -12.11 -4.11 -11.58
C LYS A 111 -13.14 -3.38 -10.71
N LEU A 112 -12.84 -2.19 -10.21
CA LEU A 112 -13.78 -1.44 -9.37
C LEU A 112 -14.80 -0.63 -10.19
N ASN A 113 -14.47 -0.21 -11.42
CA ASN A 113 -15.38 0.51 -12.30
C ASN A 113 -16.40 -0.39 -13.02
N GLU A 114 -16.19 -1.70 -13.11
CA GLU A 114 -17.23 -2.62 -13.61
C GLU A 114 -18.37 -2.84 -12.59
N LEU A 115 -18.20 -2.35 -11.36
CA LEU A 115 -19.19 -2.37 -10.28
C LEU A 115 -19.85 -0.98 -10.06
N TYR A 116 -19.53 0.02 -10.90
CA TYR A 116 -20.12 1.37 -10.80
C TYR A 116 -21.63 1.41 -11.08
N ASP A 117 -22.22 0.37 -11.68
CA ASP A 117 -23.68 0.26 -11.82
C ASP A 117 -24.42 -0.02 -10.49
N ALA A 118 -23.69 -0.28 -9.39
CA ALA A 118 -24.30 -0.38 -8.05
C ALA A 118 -24.51 0.99 -7.37
N LEU A 119 -24.17 2.10 -8.04
CA LEU A 119 -24.39 3.47 -7.53
C LEU A 119 -25.87 3.90 -7.45
N SER A 120 -26.81 3.03 -7.84
CA SER A 120 -28.25 3.29 -7.66
C SER A 120 -28.85 2.83 -6.34
N VAL A 121 -28.12 2.16 -5.42
CA VAL A 121 -28.77 1.63 -4.21
C VAL A 121 -28.66 2.58 -3.02
N GLY A 122 -29.44 3.66 -3.10
CA GLY A 122 -30.24 4.04 -1.94
C GLY A 122 -31.42 3.07 -1.83
N ILE A 123 -31.66 2.56 -0.62
CA ILE A 123 -32.89 1.85 -0.22
C ILE A 123 -33.05 0.46 -0.85
N HIS A 124 -32.49 -0.59 -0.22
CA HIS A 124 -33.16 -1.88 -0.03
C HIS A 124 -32.36 -2.71 0.98
N PHE A 125 -32.52 -2.36 2.27
CA PHE A 125 -32.41 -3.36 3.31
C PHE A 125 -33.42 -4.49 2.97
N ALA A 126 -32.92 -5.72 2.88
CA ALA A 126 -33.69 -6.97 3.01
C ALA A 126 -34.48 -7.54 1.82
N ARG A 127 -34.10 -7.41 0.54
CA ARG A 127 -34.80 -8.23 -0.48
C ARG A 127 -34.06 -8.95 -1.60
N ASP A 128 -32.90 -8.51 -2.06
CA ASP A 128 -32.29 -9.18 -3.23
C ASP A 128 -30.89 -9.69 -2.91
N LEU A 129 -30.88 -10.86 -2.26
CA LEU A 129 -29.72 -11.72 -2.04
C LEU A 129 -29.49 -12.67 -3.24
N GLU A 130 -29.89 -12.29 -4.46
CA GLU A 130 -29.87 -13.20 -5.61
C GLU A 130 -28.63 -12.99 -6.49
N ASN A 131 -27.67 -13.90 -6.28
CA ASN A 131 -26.81 -14.52 -7.31
C ASN A 131 -25.70 -13.70 -8.00
N ALA A 132 -24.60 -13.44 -7.27
CA ALA A 132 -23.19 -13.54 -7.75
C ALA A 132 -22.23 -13.38 -6.54
N PRO A 133 -21.09 -14.10 -6.45
CA PRO A 133 -20.24 -14.16 -5.26
C PRO A 133 -19.34 -12.92 -5.10
N LYS A 134 -19.95 -11.73 -4.98
CA LYS A 134 -19.24 -10.44 -4.90
C LYS A 134 -18.26 -10.43 -3.74
N ALA A 135 -18.63 -10.98 -2.58
CA ALA A 135 -17.74 -11.04 -1.43
C ALA A 135 -16.43 -11.80 -1.66
N LEU A 136 -16.45 -12.89 -2.43
CA LEU A 136 -15.24 -13.67 -2.74
C LEU A 136 -14.25 -12.89 -3.62
N ASP A 137 -14.75 -12.13 -4.59
CA ASP A 137 -13.88 -11.32 -5.45
C ASP A 137 -13.30 -10.10 -4.73
N TYR A 138 -14.09 -9.48 -3.83
CA TYR A 138 -13.58 -8.45 -2.93
C TYR A 138 -12.51 -9.01 -2.00
N ALA A 139 -12.75 -10.16 -1.38
CA ALA A 139 -11.77 -10.84 -0.52
C ALA A 139 -10.45 -11.09 -1.25
N ARG A 140 -10.50 -11.70 -2.45
CA ARG A 140 -9.30 -11.92 -3.29
C ARG A 140 -8.56 -10.64 -3.62
N THR A 141 -9.29 -9.55 -3.88
CA THR A 141 -8.70 -8.25 -4.19
C THR A 141 -7.98 -7.66 -2.98
N LEU A 142 -8.62 -7.69 -1.80
CA LEU A 142 -8.00 -7.23 -0.56
C LEU A 142 -6.76 -8.06 -0.20
N VAL A 143 -6.83 -9.38 -0.34
CA VAL A 143 -5.66 -10.27 -0.14
C VAL A 143 -4.54 -9.95 -1.12
N ARG A 144 -4.87 -9.67 -2.39
CA ARG A 144 -3.87 -9.26 -3.38
C ARG A 144 -3.19 -7.95 -2.99
N ILE A 145 -3.95 -6.97 -2.47
CA ILE A 145 -3.39 -5.71 -1.96
C ILE A 145 -2.41 -5.98 -0.83
N GLU A 146 -2.78 -6.80 0.17
CA GLU A 146 -1.87 -7.16 1.27
C GLU A 146 -0.54 -7.72 0.76
N ARG A 147 -0.59 -8.71 -0.15
CA ARG A 147 0.62 -9.33 -0.71
C ARG A 147 1.48 -8.37 -1.53
N LEU A 148 0.86 -7.44 -2.27
CA LEU A 148 1.59 -6.43 -3.03
C LEU A 148 2.32 -5.46 -2.12
N CYS A 149 1.71 -5.07 -0.99
CA CYS A 149 2.32 -4.16 -0.03
C CYS A 149 3.54 -4.78 0.68
N GLU A 150 3.56 -6.11 0.87
CA GLU A 150 4.72 -6.83 1.44
C GLU A 150 5.93 -6.87 0.51
N ASN A 151 5.68 -6.75 -0.80
CA ASN A 151 6.70 -6.61 -1.85
C ASN A 151 7.86 -7.64 -1.76
N PRO A 152 7.54 -8.96 -1.70
CA PRO A 152 8.53 -10.00 -1.41
C PRO A 152 9.62 -10.15 -2.49
N GLU A 153 9.36 -9.70 -3.71
CA GLU A 153 10.26 -9.83 -4.86
C GLU A 153 11.26 -8.66 -4.98
N ALA A 154 11.09 -7.58 -4.20
CA ALA A 154 12.01 -6.46 -4.28
C ALA A 154 13.37 -6.79 -3.69
N ALA A 155 14.42 -6.52 -4.48
CA ALA A 155 15.79 -6.56 -4.00
C ALA A 155 15.93 -5.55 -2.85
N ARG A 156 16.44 -6.02 -1.70
CA ARG A 156 16.80 -5.13 -0.60
C ARG A 156 17.96 -4.24 -1.06
N SER A 157 17.80 -2.93 -0.90
CA SER A 157 18.82 -1.91 -1.24
C SER A 157 18.95 -0.93 -0.09
N ASN A 158 20.16 -0.44 0.18
CA ASN A 158 20.38 0.59 1.20
C ASN A 158 19.53 1.82 0.88
N PHE A 159 18.81 2.30 1.89
CA PHE A 159 17.90 3.42 1.75
C PHE A 159 17.97 4.35 2.95
N ASN A 160 17.79 5.64 2.69
CA ASN A 160 17.79 6.66 3.74
C ASN A 160 16.38 6.84 4.30
N TYR A 161 16.21 6.61 5.60
CA TYR A 161 14.94 6.77 6.28
C TYR A 161 14.69 8.25 6.61
N SER A 162 13.62 8.83 6.07
CA SER A 162 13.29 10.24 6.27
C SER A 162 11.91 10.41 6.91
N LEU A 163 11.85 11.31 7.88
CA LEU A 163 10.61 11.82 8.49
C LEU A 163 10.36 13.29 8.12
N ASP A 164 11.24 13.89 7.31
CA ASP A 164 11.19 15.29 6.88
C ASP A 164 10.33 15.45 5.62
N VAL A 165 9.15 14.84 5.65
CA VAL A 165 8.12 14.89 4.62
C VAL A 165 6.77 15.09 5.28
N SER A 166 5.81 15.73 4.63
CA SER A 166 4.46 15.81 5.19
C SER A 166 3.70 14.50 5.07
N LEU A 167 2.65 14.31 5.88
CA LEU A 167 1.76 13.15 5.73
C LEU A 167 1.12 13.09 4.33
N ALA A 168 0.73 14.23 3.77
CA ALA A 168 0.18 14.31 2.42
C ALA A 168 1.16 13.78 1.37
N GLU A 169 2.41 14.24 1.42
CA GLU A 169 3.47 13.78 0.51
C GLU A 169 3.81 12.32 0.73
N ALA A 170 3.82 11.83 1.97
CA ALA A 170 4.07 10.43 2.29
C ALA A 170 2.97 9.50 1.75
N LEU A 171 1.70 9.91 1.80
CA LEU A 171 0.58 9.14 1.25
C LEU A 171 0.62 9.09 -0.29
N GLU A 172 1.01 10.18 -0.95
CA GLU A 172 1.13 10.22 -2.40
C GLU A 172 2.45 9.60 -2.91
N ARG A 173 3.51 9.71 -2.12
CA ARG A 173 4.87 9.30 -2.49
C ARG A 173 5.57 8.58 -1.33
N PRO A 174 5.13 7.35 -0.97
CA PRO A 174 5.68 6.59 0.16
C PRO A 174 7.19 6.37 0.10
N GLN A 175 7.76 6.32 -1.11
CA GLN A 175 9.20 6.18 -1.33
C GLN A 175 10.04 7.36 -0.81
N LEU A 176 9.43 8.49 -0.45
CA LEU A 176 10.14 9.59 0.21
C LEU A 176 10.45 9.27 1.68
N CYS A 177 9.69 8.38 2.31
CA CYS A 177 9.92 7.93 3.70
C CYS A 177 10.94 6.78 3.75
N CYS A 178 10.69 5.73 2.97
CA CYS A 178 11.53 4.54 2.89
C CYS A 178 11.38 3.86 1.51
N ALA A 179 12.40 3.14 1.04
CA ALA A 179 12.25 2.25 -0.11
C ALA A 179 11.22 1.15 0.18
N ARG A 180 10.48 0.78 -0.87
CA ARG A 180 9.67 -0.43 -0.87
C ARG A 180 10.60 -1.63 -1.00
N THR A 181 11.04 -2.16 0.14
CA THR A 181 11.81 -3.41 0.22
C THR A 181 10.91 -4.56 0.69
N ALA A 182 11.34 -5.80 0.49
CA ALA A 182 10.61 -6.97 0.98
C ALA A 182 10.44 -6.95 2.50
N ILE A 183 9.22 -7.15 3.00
CA ILE A 183 8.93 -7.28 4.43
C ILE A 183 9.24 -8.71 4.86
N GLY A 184 10.35 -8.92 5.56
CA GLY A 184 10.67 -10.21 6.18
C GLY A 184 10.06 -10.30 7.57
N TRP A 185 8.87 -10.87 7.71
CA TRP A 185 8.24 -11.09 9.03
C TRP A 185 8.95 -12.21 9.81
N ASP A 186 9.47 -13.22 9.13
CA ASP A 186 10.10 -14.42 9.71
C ASP A 186 11.62 -14.48 9.49
N GLN A 187 12.19 -13.49 8.80
CA GLN A 187 13.61 -13.40 8.49
C GLN A 187 14.27 -12.34 9.36
N ASP A 188 15.03 -12.79 10.36
CA ASP A 188 15.74 -11.97 11.34
C ASP A 188 17.08 -11.49 10.76
N GLU A 189 17.03 -10.77 9.65
CA GLU A 189 18.20 -10.55 8.79
C GLU A 189 18.68 -9.09 8.71
N PHE A 190 18.06 -8.14 9.41
CA PHE A 190 18.44 -6.73 9.24
C PHE A 190 18.45 -5.93 10.54
N ILE A 191 19.64 -5.81 11.12
CA ILE A 191 20.05 -4.63 11.87
C ILE A 191 21.26 -4.06 11.14
N GLU A 192 21.06 -3.25 10.09
CA GLU A 192 22.13 -2.36 9.59
C GLU A 192 22.17 -1.08 10.43
N ALA A 193 22.36 -1.22 11.74
CA ALA A 193 22.62 -0.08 12.61
C ALA A 193 23.36 -0.50 13.88
N ASP A 194 24.43 0.21 14.20
CA ASP A 194 25.20 0.04 15.44
C ASP A 194 24.44 0.57 16.68
N ASN A 195 23.21 1.08 16.53
CA ASN A 195 22.44 1.78 17.58
C ASN A 195 20.92 1.48 17.54
N LEU A 196 20.33 1.20 18.70
CA LEU A 196 18.89 0.93 18.92
C LEU A 196 17.98 2.08 18.43
N LEU A 197 18.45 3.32 18.51
CA LEU A 197 17.69 4.50 18.08
C LEU A 197 17.41 4.49 16.57
N ASP A 198 18.39 4.06 15.77
CA ASP A 198 18.22 3.99 14.32
C ASP A 198 17.23 2.88 13.94
N ILE A 199 17.26 1.74 14.64
CA ILE A 199 16.31 0.63 14.42
C ILE A 199 14.85 1.11 14.57
N LEU A 200 14.56 1.91 15.61
CA LEU A 200 13.21 2.45 15.83
C LEU A 200 12.74 3.34 14.68
N LYS A 201 13.60 4.23 14.19
CA LYS A 201 13.29 5.07 13.02
C LYS A 201 13.07 4.25 11.76
N GLN A 202 13.87 3.20 11.54
CA GLN A 202 13.74 2.30 10.39
C GLN A 202 12.41 1.56 10.41
N ILE A 203 12.07 0.95 11.56
CA ILE A 203 10.80 0.26 11.79
C ILE A 203 9.64 1.22 11.51
N TYR A 204 9.66 2.42 12.10
CA TYR A 204 8.60 3.40 11.96
C TYR A 204 8.40 3.85 10.51
N CYS A 205 9.48 4.22 9.80
CA CYS A 205 9.38 4.62 8.40
C CYS A 205 8.84 3.49 7.51
N ARG A 206 9.16 2.23 7.85
CA ARG A 206 8.65 1.06 7.13
C ARG A 206 7.19 0.77 7.41
N THR A 207 6.72 0.94 8.64
CA THR A 207 5.29 0.85 8.94
C THR A 207 4.50 1.96 8.27
N VAL A 208 5.02 3.18 8.19
CA VAL A 208 4.37 4.28 7.44
C VAL A 208 4.29 3.96 5.95
N THR A 209 5.37 3.46 5.35
CA THR A 209 5.39 3.11 3.91
C THR A 209 4.38 2.00 3.61
N LEU A 210 4.35 0.95 4.44
CA LEU A 210 3.39 -0.14 4.35
C LEU A 210 1.94 0.36 4.50
N PHE A 211 1.69 1.24 5.47
CA PHE A 211 0.38 1.84 5.67
C PHE A 211 -0.05 2.68 4.47
N ALA A 212 0.83 3.52 3.94
CA ALA A 212 0.51 4.40 2.82
C ALA A 212 0.20 3.61 1.55
N ASP A 213 0.97 2.54 1.26
CA ASP A 213 0.70 1.64 0.14
C ASP A 213 -0.69 0.98 0.29
N PHE A 214 -1.02 0.46 1.47
CA PHE A 214 -2.34 -0.10 1.77
C PHE A 214 -3.47 0.94 1.63
N ALA A 215 -3.33 2.10 2.27
CA ALA A 215 -4.33 3.15 2.28
C ALA A 215 -4.61 3.69 0.87
N SER A 216 -3.56 3.85 0.05
CA SER A 216 -3.69 4.29 -1.34
C SER A 216 -4.47 3.31 -2.24
N ALA A 217 -4.51 2.03 -1.85
CA ALA A 217 -5.26 1.00 -2.54
C ALA A 217 -6.75 0.98 -2.18
N CYS A 218 -7.18 1.72 -1.15
CA CYS A 218 -8.58 1.81 -0.73
C CYS A 218 -9.37 2.83 -1.59
N PRO A 219 -10.36 2.39 -2.39
CA PRO A 219 -11.06 3.27 -3.33
C PRO A 219 -11.84 4.39 -2.64
N GLU A 220 -12.49 4.10 -1.52
CA GLU A 220 -13.27 5.08 -0.77
C GLU A 220 -12.38 6.19 -0.19
N LEU A 221 -11.11 5.90 0.10
CA LEU A 221 -10.15 6.90 0.55
C LEU A 221 -9.78 7.87 -0.60
N LEU A 222 -9.72 7.37 -1.84
CA LEU A 222 -9.45 8.20 -3.02
C LEU A 222 -10.59 9.17 -3.34
N MET A 223 -11.81 8.87 -2.90
CA MET A 223 -12.98 9.72 -3.07
C MET A 223 -13.05 10.89 -2.06
N LEU A 224 -12.27 10.83 -0.99
CA LEU A 224 -12.24 11.88 0.02
C LEU A 224 -11.47 13.11 -0.47
N GLU A 225 -11.93 14.28 -0.03
CA GLU A 225 -11.17 15.50 -0.16
C GLU A 225 -9.81 15.39 0.58
N PRO A 226 -8.77 16.14 0.17
CA PRO A 226 -7.44 16.02 0.75
C PRO A 226 -7.41 16.14 2.28
N LYS A 227 -8.22 17.05 2.86
CA LYS A 227 -8.30 17.21 4.31
C LYS A 227 -8.89 15.98 5.00
N ASP A 228 -10.05 15.51 4.54
CA ASP A 228 -10.71 14.33 5.10
C ASP A 228 -9.85 13.07 4.96
N LYS A 229 -9.14 12.93 3.83
CA LYS A 229 -8.16 11.85 3.63
C LYS A 229 -7.06 11.88 4.69
N LEU A 230 -6.50 13.05 4.98
CA LEU A 230 -5.50 13.20 6.03
C LEU A 230 -6.08 12.85 7.41
N SER A 231 -7.28 13.32 7.74
CA SER A 231 -7.95 13.02 9.01
C SER A 231 -8.22 11.52 9.19
N VAL A 232 -8.69 10.82 8.14
CA VAL A 232 -8.89 9.36 8.18
C VAL A 232 -7.56 8.64 8.40
N CYS A 233 -6.53 9.01 7.64
CA CYS A 233 -5.21 8.36 7.73
C CYS A 233 -4.52 8.61 9.06
N SER A 234 -4.48 9.85 9.57
CA SER A 234 -3.84 10.17 10.84
C SER A 234 -4.56 9.52 12.02
N THR A 235 -5.90 9.48 12.00
CA THR A 235 -6.66 8.88 13.10
C THR A 235 -6.49 7.37 13.18
N ASN A 236 -6.40 6.68 12.04
CA ASN A 236 -6.42 5.21 12.00
C ASN A 236 -5.07 4.55 11.68
N TYR A 237 -3.99 5.34 11.54
CA TYR A 237 -2.63 4.83 11.30
C TYR A 237 -2.21 3.76 12.32
N CYS A 238 -2.23 4.09 13.61
CA CYS A 238 -1.82 3.19 14.69
C CYS A 238 -2.67 1.91 14.68
N GLY A 239 -4.00 2.02 14.56
CA GLY A 239 -4.90 0.87 14.53
C GLY A 239 -4.60 -0.10 13.39
N VAL A 240 -4.41 0.41 12.17
CA VAL A 240 -4.10 -0.43 10.99
C VAL A 240 -2.73 -1.07 11.12
N VAL A 241 -1.72 -0.32 11.57
CA VAL A 241 -0.36 -0.85 11.76
C VAL A 241 -0.35 -1.91 12.85
N LEU A 242 -0.86 -1.63 14.04
CA LEU A 242 -0.93 -2.59 15.14
C LEU A 242 -1.66 -3.87 14.74
N PHE A 243 -2.79 -3.77 14.05
CA PHE A 243 -3.52 -4.95 13.58
C PHE A 243 -2.67 -5.82 12.65
N THR A 244 -1.88 -5.18 11.77
CA THR A 244 -0.92 -5.85 10.88
C THR A 244 0.19 -6.54 11.66
N LEU A 245 0.78 -5.87 12.66
CA LEU A 245 1.84 -6.44 13.50
C LEU A 245 1.32 -7.65 14.31
N MET A 246 0.13 -7.54 14.89
CA MET A 246 -0.49 -8.61 15.67
C MET A 246 -0.88 -9.81 14.83
N TYR A 247 -1.39 -9.59 13.61
CA TYR A 247 -1.74 -10.68 12.70
C TYR A 247 -0.51 -11.47 12.26
N ASN A 248 0.58 -10.80 11.90
CA ASN A 248 1.83 -11.46 11.53
C ASN A 248 2.52 -12.13 12.74
N GLY A 249 2.39 -11.55 13.93
CA GLY A 249 2.75 -12.20 15.18
C GLY A 249 1.96 -13.50 15.42
N TYR A 250 0.65 -13.50 15.15
CA TYR A 250 -0.19 -14.70 15.21
C TYR A 250 0.26 -15.78 14.21
N LEU A 251 0.52 -15.42 12.95
CA LEU A 251 0.95 -16.37 11.91
C LEU A 251 2.29 -17.05 12.26
N THR A 252 3.20 -16.32 12.89
CA THR A 252 4.53 -16.82 13.30
C THR A 252 4.54 -17.43 14.71
N ASN A 253 3.38 -17.55 15.36
CA ASN A 253 3.22 -18.00 16.73
C ASN A 253 4.12 -17.25 17.72
N CYS A 254 4.23 -15.92 17.55
CA CYS A 254 4.97 -15.03 18.44
C CYS A 254 4.13 -14.70 19.68
N ASP A 255 4.68 -14.98 20.88
CA ASP A 255 4.09 -14.62 22.17
C ASP A 255 4.33 -13.14 22.54
N GLY A 256 4.22 -12.26 21.55
CA GLY A 256 4.41 -10.82 21.69
C GLY A 256 4.03 -10.08 20.41
N MET A 257 4.86 -9.13 19.97
CA MET A 257 4.59 -8.34 18.76
C MET A 257 5.75 -8.46 17.78
N LEU A 258 5.39 -8.61 16.51
CA LEU A 258 6.33 -8.78 15.41
C LEU A 258 6.38 -7.50 14.57
N PHE A 259 7.56 -6.93 14.42
CA PHE A 259 7.80 -5.72 13.63
C PHE A 259 8.34 -6.06 12.24
N PRO A 260 8.25 -5.13 11.27
CA PRO A 260 8.94 -5.28 9.99
C PRO A 260 10.45 -5.56 10.17
N HIS A 261 11.02 -6.37 9.28
CA HIS A 261 12.40 -6.90 9.33
C HIS A 261 12.68 -7.97 10.40
N GLY A 262 11.63 -8.63 10.90
CA GLY A 262 11.78 -9.83 11.73
C GLY A 262 11.96 -9.54 13.22
N PHE A 263 12.06 -8.26 13.62
CA PHE A 263 12.27 -7.89 15.01
C PHE A 263 11.10 -8.34 15.90
N LYS A 264 11.38 -9.19 16.89
CA LYS A 264 10.40 -9.76 17.83
C LYS A 264 10.50 -9.11 19.19
N TYR A 265 9.44 -8.46 19.63
CA TYR A 265 9.26 -8.15 21.05
C TYR A 265 8.55 -9.32 21.73
N SER A 266 9.18 -9.95 22.72
CA SER A 266 8.61 -11.07 23.47
C SER A 266 8.17 -10.62 24.86
N LEU A 267 6.99 -11.07 25.30
CA LEU A 267 6.49 -10.84 26.65
C LEU A 267 7.36 -11.51 27.74
N SER A 268 8.25 -12.43 27.37
CA SER A 268 9.09 -13.20 28.30
C SER A 268 10.42 -12.54 28.71
N LYS A 269 10.86 -11.46 28.05
CA LYS A 269 12.16 -10.82 28.36
C LYS A 269 12.05 -9.93 29.60
N THR A 270 13.00 -10.08 30.52
CA THR A 270 13.07 -9.38 31.81
C THR A 270 13.26 -7.87 31.65
N LYS A 271 12.61 -7.15 32.58
CA LYS A 271 12.53 -5.68 32.70
C LYS A 271 13.91 -5.04 32.87
N ASP A 272 14.56 -4.68 31.77
CA ASP A 272 15.59 -3.64 31.79
C ASP A 272 15.07 -2.46 30.94
N ASP A 273 14.94 -1.32 31.59
CA ASP A 273 14.32 -0.03 31.20
C ASP A 273 12.81 0.10 31.50
N HIS A 274 12.46 1.01 32.41
CA HIS A 274 11.26 0.90 33.25
C HIS A 274 9.94 1.40 32.63
N ASP A 275 9.94 2.40 31.73
CA ASP A 275 8.69 3.02 31.25
C ASP A 275 8.26 2.54 29.84
N PHE A 276 9.19 2.45 28.88
CA PHE A 276 8.89 2.01 27.50
C PHE A 276 8.45 0.55 27.45
N ASN A 277 9.13 -0.31 28.23
CA ASN A 277 8.76 -1.71 28.33
C ASN A 277 7.43 -1.91 29.05
N GLU A 278 7.12 -1.14 30.09
CA GLU A 278 5.83 -1.26 30.79
C GLU A 278 4.66 -0.89 29.87
N PHE A 279 4.78 0.23 29.13
CA PHE A 279 3.79 0.61 28.12
C PHE A 279 3.59 -0.49 27.07
N LEU A 280 4.67 -0.97 26.45
CA LEU A 280 4.58 -2.00 25.41
C LEU A 280 4.02 -3.31 25.96
N GLN A 281 4.42 -3.73 27.17
CA GLN A 281 3.88 -4.93 27.81
C GLN A 281 2.37 -4.82 28.02
N ASN A 282 1.88 -3.68 28.54
CA ASN A 282 0.45 -3.46 28.76
C ASN A 282 -0.33 -3.45 27.44
N LEU A 283 0.18 -2.77 26.41
CA LEU A 283 -0.44 -2.74 25.09
C LEU A 283 -0.51 -4.14 24.46
N ILE A 284 0.60 -4.89 24.49
CA ILE A 284 0.70 -6.22 23.89
C ILE A 284 -0.17 -7.23 24.67
N ASP A 285 -0.17 -7.21 26.00
CA ASP A 285 -1.07 -8.06 26.81
C ASP A 285 -2.54 -7.80 26.48
N TYR A 286 -2.94 -6.53 26.37
CA TYR A 286 -4.30 -6.15 25.97
C TYR A 286 -4.65 -6.70 24.58
N LEU A 287 -3.79 -6.48 23.59
CA LEU A 287 -4.00 -6.96 22.22
C LEU A 287 -4.05 -8.50 22.15
N HIS A 288 -3.22 -9.21 22.92
CA HIS A 288 -3.28 -10.67 22.98
C HIS A 288 -4.59 -11.17 23.58
N ARG A 289 -5.04 -10.57 24.68
CA ARG A 289 -6.28 -10.94 25.38
C ARG A 289 -7.54 -10.70 24.54
N HIS A 290 -7.57 -9.59 23.81
CA HIS A 290 -8.77 -9.12 23.14
C HIS A 290 -8.81 -9.40 21.63
N VAL A 291 -7.66 -9.40 20.96
CA VAL A 291 -7.56 -9.53 19.49
C VAL A 291 -6.97 -10.88 19.10
N VAL A 292 -5.77 -11.22 19.58
CA VAL A 292 -5.12 -12.49 19.20
C VAL A 292 -5.90 -13.71 19.72
N ARG A 293 -6.54 -13.59 20.89
CA ARG A 293 -7.48 -14.62 21.37
C ARG A 293 -8.60 -14.89 20.37
N VAL A 294 -9.13 -13.86 19.71
CA VAL A 294 -10.16 -14.00 18.67
C VAL A 294 -9.56 -14.65 17.43
N PHE A 295 -8.36 -14.24 17.00
CA PHE A 295 -7.66 -14.88 15.87
C PHE A 295 -7.48 -16.39 16.10
N ARG A 296 -7.05 -16.78 17.30
CA ARG A 296 -6.89 -18.19 17.69
C ARG A 296 -8.23 -18.93 17.80
N LYS A 297 -9.25 -18.33 18.42
CA LYS A 297 -10.58 -18.97 18.55
C LYS A 297 -11.25 -19.18 17.19
N THR A 298 -11.10 -18.23 16.28
CA THR A 298 -11.73 -18.26 14.96
C THR A 298 -10.86 -18.95 13.91
N GLN A 299 -9.55 -19.12 14.14
CA GLN A 299 -8.59 -19.47 13.08
C GLN A 299 -8.79 -18.51 11.89
N ILE A 300 -8.59 -17.22 12.17
CA ILE A 300 -8.92 -16.16 11.23
C ILE A 300 -8.18 -16.36 9.89
N THR A 301 -8.91 -16.25 8.80
CA THR A 301 -8.37 -16.34 7.44
C THR A 301 -7.75 -15.00 7.01
N LEU A 302 -6.89 -15.02 5.99
CA LEU A 302 -6.27 -13.80 5.46
C LEU A 302 -7.34 -12.86 4.89
N GLU A 303 -8.38 -13.41 4.27
CA GLU A 303 -9.53 -12.68 3.75
C GLU A 303 -10.31 -11.94 4.85
N GLU A 304 -10.65 -12.64 5.93
CA GLU A 304 -11.35 -12.04 7.09
C GLU A 304 -10.50 -10.95 7.75
N TYR A 305 -9.20 -11.20 7.89
CA TYR A 305 -8.24 -10.20 8.38
C TYR A 305 -8.23 -8.96 7.47
N SER A 306 -8.16 -9.12 6.15
CA SER A 306 -8.12 -7.97 5.23
C SER A 306 -9.40 -7.14 5.26
N PHE A 307 -10.57 -7.78 5.44
CA PHE A 307 -11.82 -7.05 5.68
C PHE A 307 -11.79 -6.27 6.99
N LEU A 308 -11.37 -6.89 8.09
CA LEU A 308 -11.28 -6.22 9.40
C LEU A 308 -10.28 -5.06 9.37
N LYS A 309 -9.11 -5.24 8.75
CA LYS A 309 -8.11 -4.18 8.58
C LYS A 309 -8.68 -2.98 7.80
N THR A 310 -9.42 -3.24 6.73
CA THR A 310 -10.11 -2.20 5.95
C THR A 310 -11.19 -1.51 6.78
N LEU A 311 -11.95 -2.26 7.59
CA LEU A 311 -12.94 -1.68 8.50
C LEU A 311 -12.29 -0.80 9.58
N ILE A 312 -11.13 -1.19 10.11
CA ILE A 312 -10.36 -0.39 11.07
C ILE A 312 -9.93 0.95 10.45
N LEU A 313 -9.47 0.96 9.19
CA LEU A 313 -9.11 2.21 8.49
C LEU A 313 -10.25 3.23 8.44
N PHE A 314 -11.50 2.77 8.37
CA PHE A 314 -12.69 3.62 8.31
C PHE A 314 -13.45 3.69 9.64
N SER A 315 -12.87 3.26 10.75
CA SER A 315 -13.49 3.28 12.08
C SER A 315 -13.04 4.49 12.90
N GLY A 316 -13.69 4.70 14.06
CA GLY A 316 -13.37 5.81 14.97
C GLY A 316 -14.14 7.09 14.74
N VAL A 317 -13.87 8.06 15.60
CA VAL A 317 -14.43 9.42 15.53
C VAL A 317 -13.42 10.30 14.81
N MET A 318 -13.83 10.85 13.67
CA MET A 318 -12.97 11.65 12.80
C MET A 318 -13.63 13.00 12.49
N PRO A 319 -12.89 14.11 12.50
CA PRO A 319 -13.42 15.44 12.22
C PRO A 319 -13.56 15.66 10.71
N LEU A 320 -14.48 14.94 10.07
CA LEU A 320 -14.69 14.97 8.62
C LEU A 320 -15.75 15.99 8.21
N THR A 321 -15.72 16.40 6.95
CA THR A 321 -16.87 17.08 6.31
C THR A 321 -18.10 16.16 6.26
N ASP A 322 -19.30 16.72 6.02
CA ASP A 322 -20.51 15.90 5.85
C ASP A 322 -20.38 14.89 4.71
N ALA A 323 -19.77 15.30 3.59
CA ALA A 323 -19.49 14.44 2.44
C ALA A 323 -18.48 13.33 2.80
N GLY A 324 -17.40 13.68 3.51
CA GLY A 324 -16.42 12.72 3.99
C GLY A 324 -17.02 11.69 4.96
N ASN A 325 -17.88 12.15 5.88
CA ASN A 325 -18.62 11.27 6.79
C ASN A 325 -19.50 10.27 6.03
N GLU A 326 -20.22 10.73 4.99
CA GLU A 326 -21.05 9.85 4.17
C GLU A 326 -20.23 8.76 3.47
N ILE A 327 -19.09 9.13 2.88
CA ILE A 327 -18.17 8.20 2.22
C ILE A 327 -17.66 7.14 3.22
N VAL A 328 -17.19 7.56 4.39
CA VAL A 328 -16.69 6.66 5.43
C VAL A 328 -17.81 5.74 5.96
N LEU A 329 -19.01 6.27 6.22
CA LEU A 329 -20.17 5.48 6.64
C LEU A 329 -20.57 4.45 5.59
N ARG A 330 -20.49 4.80 4.31
CA ARG A 330 -20.74 3.89 3.19
C ARG A 330 -19.67 2.80 3.12
N ALA A 331 -18.39 3.15 3.27
CA ALA A 331 -17.30 2.19 3.30
C ALA A 331 -17.49 1.16 4.43
N ARG A 332 -17.78 1.61 5.66
CA ARG A 332 -18.04 0.74 6.81
C ARG A 332 -19.18 -0.25 6.56
N ARG A 333 -20.33 0.25 6.06
CA ARG A 333 -21.49 -0.60 5.74
C ARG A 333 -21.16 -1.63 4.66
N LYS A 334 -20.46 -1.20 3.60
CA LYS A 334 -20.04 -2.06 2.49
C LYS A 334 -19.13 -3.20 2.97
N TYR A 335 -18.02 -2.89 3.64
CA TYR A 335 -17.05 -3.92 4.06
C TYR A 335 -17.60 -4.83 5.16
N ALA A 336 -18.47 -4.32 6.04
CA ALA A 336 -19.15 -5.17 7.03
C ALA A 336 -20.14 -6.14 6.37
N ALA A 337 -20.92 -5.68 5.38
CA ALA A 337 -21.83 -6.55 4.63
C ALA A 337 -21.06 -7.60 3.82
N LEU A 338 -19.97 -7.21 3.15
CA LEU A 338 -19.12 -8.13 2.39
C LEU A 338 -18.47 -9.20 3.28
N LEU A 339 -18.02 -8.85 4.50
CA LEU A 339 -17.50 -9.83 5.44
C LEU A 339 -18.59 -10.83 5.87
N SER A 340 -19.79 -10.34 6.16
CA SER A 340 -20.95 -11.21 6.50
C SER A 340 -21.31 -12.16 5.36
N GLU A 341 -21.37 -11.66 4.12
CA GLU A 341 -21.62 -12.47 2.92
C GLU A 341 -20.48 -13.47 2.68
N TYR A 342 -19.22 -13.05 2.86
CA TYR A 342 -18.04 -13.91 2.73
C TYR A 342 -18.11 -15.09 3.69
N ILE A 343 -18.41 -14.85 4.97
CA ILE A 343 -18.52 -15.90 5.98
C ILE A 343 -19.70 -16.83 5.69
N ALA A 344 -20.88 -16.28 5.35
CA ALA A 344 -22.04 -17.09 4.99
C ALA A 344 -21.75 -18.02 3.78
N THR A 345 -20.95 -17.55 2.82
CA THR A 345 -20.59 -18.29 1.61
C THR A 345 -19.48 -19.31 1.85
N THR A 346 -18.41 -18.93 2.55
CA THR A 346 -17.19 -19.76 2.71
C THR A 346 -17.27 -20.71 3.90
N ARG A 347 -18.11 -20.41 4.89
CA ARG A 347 -18.33 -21.22 6.08
C ARG A 347 -19.69 -21.89 6.06
N SER A 348 -20.08 -22.44 4.92
CA SER A 348 -21.30 -23.24 4.78
C SER A 348 -21.27 -24.54 5.60
N ASP A 349 -20.09 -24.89 6.14
CA ASP A 349 -19.90 -25.97 7.11
C ASP A 349 -20.48 -25.64 8.50
N LEU A 350 -20.68 -24.37 8.83
CA LEU A 350 -21.20 -23.90 10.11
C LEU A 350 -22.72 -23.67 10.06
N THR A 351 -23.39 -23.82 11.20
CA THR A 351 -24.77 -23.39 11.39
C THR A 351 -24.88 -21.86 11.36
N ALA A 352 -26.09 -21.33 11.09
CA ALA A 352 -26.31 -19.87 11.08
C ALA A 352 -25.98 -19.19 12.43
N GLU A 353 -26.18 -19.90 13.54
CA GLU A 353 -25.83 -19.43 14.89
C GLU A 353 -24.32 -19.35 15.07
N GLU A 354 -23.57 -20.38 14.65
CA GLU A 354 -22.10 -20.39 14.71
C GLU A 354 -21.47 -19.35 13.76
N GLN A 355 -22.06 -19.14 12.57
CA GLN A 355 -21.66 -18.05 11.67
C GLN A 355 -21.86 -16.68 12.31
N MET A 356 -22.98 -16.47 13.01
CA MET A 356 -23.26 -15.23 13.73
C MET A 356 -22.32 -15.03 14.93
N GLU A 357 -22.02 -16.08 15.70
CA GLU A 357 -21.04 -16.03 16.79
C GLU A 357 -19.66 -15.64 16.23
N ARG A 358 -19.25 -16.26 15.12
CA ARG A 358 -17.98 -15.93 14.43
C ARG A 358 -17.93 -14.47 14.01
N LEU A 359 -18.97 -13.96 13.35
CA LEU A 359 -19.07 -12.55 12.96
C LEU A 359 -18.99 -11.62 14.16
N THR A 360 -19.70 -11.94 15.24
CA THR A 360 -19.68 -11.16 16.48
C THR A 360 -18.27 -11.10 17.07
N LEU A 361 -17.57 -12.23 17.13
CA LEU A 361 -16.18 -12.28 17.60
C LEU A 361 -15.26 -11.44 16.71
N LEU A 362 -15.35 -11.59 15.39
CA LEU A 362 -14.53 -10.81 14.45
C LEU A 362 -14.78 -9.31 14.57
N PHE A 363 -16.04 -8.86 14.57
CA PHE A 363 -16.38 -7.45 14.75
C PHE A 363 -16.00 -6.92 16.13
N SER A 364 -15.99 -7.76 17.18
CA SER A 364 -15.57 -7.33 18.51
C SER A 364 -14.10 -6.89 18.56
N THR A 365 -13.27 -7.30 17.60
CA THR A 365 -11.87 -6.82 17.52
C THR A 365 -11.76 -5.34 17.20
N ILE A 366 -12.70 -4.76 16.44
CA ILE A 366 -12.65 -3.36 15.99
C ILE A 366 -12.64 -2.38 17.17
N PRO A 367 -13.59 -2.38 18.13
CA PRO A 367 -13.55 -1.45 19.26
C PRO A 367 -12.30 -1.63 20.14
N HIS A 368 -11.80 -2.87 20.29
CA HIS A 368 -10.53 -3.12 21.00
C HIS A 368 -9.34 -2.52 20.26
N MET A 369 -9.32 -2.60 18.92
CA MET A 369 -8.30 -1.95 18.10
C MET A 369 -8.38 -0.42 18.15
N MET A 370 -9.59 0.17 18.18
CA MET A 370 -9.73 1.62 18.35
C MET A 370 -9.14 2.09 19.67
N HIS A 371 -9.44 1.38 20.76
CA HIS A 371 -8.88 1.70 22.08
C HIS A 371 -7.35 1.55 22.12
N ALA A 372 -6.82 0.43 21.61
CA ALA A 372 -5.38 0.20 21.54
C ALA A 372 -4.67 1.24 20.65
N SER A 373 -5.30 1.65 19.55
CA SER A 373 -4.80 2.68 18.64
C SER A 373 -4.68 4.04 19.32
N GLU A 374 -5.66 4.45 20.11
CA GLU A 374 -5.60 5.71 20.87
C GLU A 374 -4.47 5.70 21.90
N TYR A 375 -4.30 4.58 22.60
CA TYR A 375 -3.23 4.39 23.58
C TYR A 375 -1.84 4.43 22.94
N ASP A 376 -1.68 3.74 21.81
CA ASP A 376 -0.44 3.74 21.02
C ASP A 376 -0.12 5.11 20.42
N ASN A 377 -1.12 5.78 19.84
CA ASN A 377 -0.96 7.11 19.26
C ASN A 377 -0.51 8.14 20.31
N ALA A 378 -1.05 8.08 21.52
CA ALA A 378 -0.63 8.94 22.62
C ALA A 378 0.85 8.71 23.00
N TYR A 379 1.29 7.44 22.99
CA TYR A 379 2.68 7.08 23.26
C TYR A 379 3.61 7.52 22.14
N CYS A 380 3.26 7.26 20.87
CA CYS A 380 3.99 7.76 19.72
C CYS A 380 4.11 9.28 19.75
N GLY A 381 3.05 10.01 20.14
CA GLY A 381 3.10 11.45 20.35
C GLY A 381 4.15 11.87 21.38
N LYS A 382 4.23 11.19 22.53
CA LYS A 382 5.29 11.41 23.54
C LYS A 382 6.68 11.15 22.95
N MET A 383 6.86 10.06 22.21
CA MET A 383 8.13 9.73 21.56
C MET A 383 8.56 10.81 20.57
N VAL A 384 7.63 11.34 19.76
CA VAL A 384 7.88 12.42 18.79
C VAL A 384 8.28 13.71 19.50
N MET A 385 7.54 14.12 20.54
CA MET A 385 7.82 15.36 21.27
C MET A 385 9.15 15.32 22.02
N MET A 386 9.54 14.14 22.52
CA MET A 386 10.80 13.92 23.24
C MET A 386 11.96 13.49 22.31
N ASN A 387 11.70 13.38 21.00
CA ASN A 387 12.63 12.84 20.00
C ASN A 387 13.24 11.48 20.38
N MET A 388 12.48 10.61 21.04
CA MET A 388 12.90 9.24 21.36
C MET A 388 13.00 8.43 20.07
N GLY A 389 14.11 7.69 19.89
CA GLY A 389 14.31 6.88 18.68
C GLY A 389 14.51 7.69 17.39
N ASN A 390 14.93 8.97 17.49
CA ASN A 390 15.08 9.87 16.34
C ASN A 390 13.78 10.00 15.50
N LEU A 391 12.64 9.98 16.19
CA LEU A 391 11.31 10.01 15.58
C LEU A 391 10.77 11.44 15.37
N SER A 392 11.51 12.48 15.74
CA SER A 392 11.07 13.85 15.42
C SER A 392 11.21 14.13 13.92
N GLY A 393 10.12 14.61 13.31
CA GLY A 393 10.05 14.96 11.90
C GLY A 393 8.68 15.50 11.54
N THR A 394 8.55 16.08 10.33
CA THR A 394 7.27 16.63 9.88
C THR A 394 6.19 15.54 9.78
N LEU A 395 6.56 14.36 9.29
CA LEU A 395 5.65 13.23 9.08
C LEU A 395 5.06 12.70 10.39
N SER A 396 5.94 12.45 11.36
CA SER A 396 5.53 11.90 12.65
C SER A 396 4.78 12.93 13.50
N TYR A 397 5.11 14.22 13.34
CA TYR A 397 4.33 15.31 13.90
C TYR A 397 2.93 15.38 13.28
N ASP A 398 2.83 15.24 11.96
CA ASP A 398 1.55 15.18 11.24
C ASP A 398 0.69 14.00 11.69
N LEU A 399 1.30 12.82 11.86
CA LEU A 399 0.57 11.61 12.25
C LEU A 399 0.08 11.65 13.70
N HIS A 400 0.89 12.13 14.65
CA HIS A 400 0.63 11.92 16.07
C HIS A 400 0.27 13.19 16.87
N ILE A 401 0.64 14.37 16.38
CA ILE A 401 0.51 15.63 17.14
C ILE A 401 -0.46 16.59 16.45
N ARG A 402 -0.32 16.79 15.14
CA ARG A 402 -1.18 17.67 14.36
C ARG A 402 -2.54 17.00 14.17
N LYS A 403 -3.62 17.65 14.61
CA LYS A 403 -4.99 17.21 14.31
C LYS A 403 -5.44 17.88 13.00
N PHE A 404 -5.81 17.07 12.01
CA PHE A 404 -6.30 17.51 10.70
C PHE A 404 -7.81 17.59 10.65
#